data_AF-A0A820T9Z4-F1
#
_entry.id   AF-A0A820T9Z4-F1
#
_cell.length_a   1.000
_cell.length_b   1.000
_cell.length_c   1.000
_cell.angle_alpha   90.00
_cell.angle_beta   90.00
_cell.angle_gamma   90.00
#
_symmetry.space_group_name_H-M   'P 1'
#
loop_
_entity.id
_entity.type
_entity.pdbx_description
1 polymer ?
#
loop_
_entity_poly.entity_id
_entity_poly.type
_entity_poly.pdbx_seq_one_letter_code
_entity_poly.pdbx_strand_id
1 'polypeptide(L)'
;MLTITWEYTLPLPRYIHLQIYYENNPHVILQRLIDGGQNSIEIDIKDYLTEYSSLYIICLNIRHNKYCRNMQLEQIKSSSPLILSSNTQDNYQSLQFFYLLGGICLGAILVCIILIVVCCWR
;
A
#
# COMPACT_ATOMS: atom_id res chain seq x y z
N MET A 1 16.11 10.96 -16.35
CA MET A 1 16.46 9.95 -15.35
C MET A 1 15.75 10.24 -14.03
N LEU A 2 14.80 9.38 -13.69
CA LEU A 2 14.04 9.40 -12.45
C LEU A 2 14.53 8.21 -11.59
N THR A 3 14.95 8.50 -10.37
CA THR A 3 15.31 7.48 -9.39
C THR A 3 14.14 7.30 -8.43
N ILE A 4 13.56 6.10 -8.42
CA ILE A 4 12.49 5.73 -7.51
C ILE A 4 13.11 4.85 -6.43
N THR A 5 12.97 5.26 -5.18
CA THR A 5 13.43 4.52 -4.01
C THR A 5 12.25 4.11 -3.15
N TRP A 6 12.38 3.00 -2.46
CA TRP A 6 11.39 2.54 -1.50
C TRP A 6 12.09 1.97 -0.27
N GLU A 7 11.46 2.18 0.87
CA GLU A 7 11.89 1.60 2.13
C GLU A 7 10.78 0.68 2.66
N TYR A 8 11.17 -0.54 3.00
CA TYR A 8 10.26 -1.54 3.49
C TYR A 8 10.76 -2.11 4.81
N THR A 9 9.82 -2.26 5.74
CA THR A 9 10.07 -2.86 7.06
C THR A 9 9.91 -4.38 7.07
N LEU A 10 9.42 -4.99 5.98
CA LEU A 10 9.08 -6.42 5.89
C LEU A 10 9.71 -7.07 4.64
N PRO A 11 9.95 -8.39 4.66
CA PRO A 11 10.50 -9.11 3.51
C PRO A 11 9.54 -9.10 2.33
N LEU A 12 10.03 -8.60 1.19
CA LEU A 12 9.25 -8.40 -0.02
C LEU A 12 9.07 -9.69 -0.83
N PRO A 13 8.02 -9.77 -1.67
CA PRO A 13 8.02 -10.76 -2.73
C PRO A 13 9.23 -10.57 -3.65
N ARG A 14 9.66 -11.66 -4.30
CA ARG A 14 10.78 -11.65 -5.25
C ARG A 14 10.59 -10.66 -6.41
N TYR A 15 9.34 -10.38 -6.76
CA TYR A 15 9.01 -9.44 -7.83
C TYR A 15 7.98 -8.41 -7.37
N ILE A 16 8.22 -7.15 -7.72
CA ILE A 16 7.36 -6.00 -7.48
C ILE A 16 6.98 -5.41 -8.84
N HIS A 17 5.73 -5.01 -9.01
CA HIS A 17 5.28 -4.36 -10.24
C HIS A 17 5.30 -2.84 -10.07
N LEU A 18 6.11 -2.16 -10.86
CA LEU A 18 6.04 -0.71 -11.00
C LEU A 18 5.13 -0.35 -12.18
N GLN A 19 4.21 0.57 -11.96
CA GLN A 19 3.34 1.13 -12.99
C GLN A 19 3.30 2.65 -12.89
N ILE A 20 3.37 3.33 -14.02
CA ILE A 20 3.27 4.79 -14.11
C ILE A 20 2.05 5.12 -14.98
N TYR A 21 1.23 6.05 -14.52
CA TYR A 21 -0.03 6.46 -15.16
C TYR A 21 -0.07 7.98 -15.31
N TYR A 22 -0.93 8.45 -16.22
CA TYR A 22 -1.39 9.84 -16.20
C TYR A 22 -2.46 10.00 -15.12
N GLU A 23 -2.49 11.13 -14.42
CA GLU A 23 -3.49 11.36 -13.36
C GLU A 23 -4.93 11.28 -13.88
N ASN A 24 -5.18 11.82 -15.07
CA ASN A 24 -6.51 11.91 -15.68
C ASN A 24 -6.83 10.78 -16.67
N ASN A 25 -5.92 9.79 -16.86
CA ASN A 25 -6.13 8.72 -17.82
C ASN A 25 -5.59 7.39 -17.28
N PRO A 26 -6.41 6.32 -17.21
CA PRO A 26 -5.97 5.01 -16.72
C PRO A 26 -4.94 4.32 -17.63
N HIS A 27 -4.53 4.93 -18.74
CA HIS A 27 -3.53 4.36 -19.62
C HIS A 27 -2.15 4.28 -18.93
N VAL A 28 -1.59 3.07 -18.93
CA VAL A 28 -0.28 2.78 -18.34
C VAL A 28 0.81 3.26 -19.29
N ILE A 29 1.59 4.24 -18.83
CA ILE A 29 2.72 4.81 -19.55
C ILE A 29 3.91 3.86 -19.53
N LEU A 30 4.16 3.26 -18.36
CA LEU A 30 5.25 2.35 -18.13
C LEU A 30 4.80 1.26 -17.17
N GLN A 31 5.14 0.02 -17.49
CA GLN A 31 4.99 -1.11 -16.58
C GLN A 31 6.27 -1.93 -16.58
N ARG A 32 6.80 -2.21 -15.38
CA ARG A 32 8.03 -3.00 -15.23
C ARG A 32 7.95 -3.90 -14.01
N LEU A 33 8.49 -5.11 -14.15
CA LEU A 33 8.77 -6.02 -13.04
C LEU A 33 10.16 -5.69 -12.48
N ILE A 34 10.23 -5.51 -11.17
CA ILE A 34 11.45 -5.17 -10.43
C ILE A 34 11.72 -6.28 -9.43
N ASP A 35 13.00 -6.60 -9.21
CA ASP A 35 13.40 -7.49 -8.13
C ASP A 35 13.13 -6.84 -6.78
N GLY A 36 12.37 -7.53 -5.92
CA GLY A 36 12.05 -7.03 -4.58
C GLY A 36 13.25 -6.98 -3.63
N GLY A 37 14.39 -7.56 -4.00
CA GLY A 37 15.65 -7.38 -3.27
C GLY A 37 16.35 -6.03 -3.52
N GLN A 38 15.93 -5.27 -4.54
CA GLN A 38 16.44 -3.94 -4.81
C GLN A 38 15.59 -2.90 -4.09
N ASN A 39 16.22 -1.85 -3.53
CA ASN A 39 15.52 -0.76 -2.83
C ASN A 39 15.35 0.50 -3.70
N SER A 40 15.88 0.47 -4.92
CA SER A 40 15.82 1.57 -5.85
C SER A 40 15.86 1.08 -7.28
N ILE A 41 15.29 1.87 -8.16
CA ILE A 41 15.40 1.70 -9.61
C ILE A 41 15.60 3.05 -10.28
N GLU A 42 16.45 3.06 -11.29
CA GLU A 42 16.65 4.20 -12.16
C GLU A 42 15.91 3.94 -13.47
N ILE A 43 15.11 4.90 -13.88
CA ILE A 43 14.30 4.83 -15.08
C ILE A 43 14.60 6.07 -15.89
N ASP A 44 15.01 5.88 -17.15
CA ASP A 44 15.05 7.02 -18.04
C ASP A 44 13.64 7.32 -18.54
N ILE A 45 13.00 8.24 -17.85
CA ILE A 45 11.60 8.56 -18.07
C ILE A 45 11.42 9.53 -19.26
N LYS A 46 12.51 10.08 -19.81
CA LYS A 46 12.47 11.02 -20.95
C LYS A 46 11.83 10.44 -22.20
N ASP A 47 11.97 9.14 -22.43
CA ASP A 47 11.41 8.47 -23.61
C ASP A 47 9.90 8.20 -23.49
N TYR A 48 9.34 8.32 -22.28
CA TYR A 48 7.97 7.90 -21.96
C TYR A 48 7.06 9.06 -21.55
N LEU A 49 7.62 10.21 -21.17
CA LEU A 49 6.84 11.38 -20.78
C LEU A 49 6.50 12.21 -22.00
N THR A 50 5.21 12.54 -22.12
CA THR A 50 4.76 13.51 -23.11
C THR A 50 4.57 14.86 -22.42
N GLU A 51 4.87 15.96 -23.12
CA GLU A 51 4.75 17.32 -22.57
C GLU A 51 3.29 17.70 -22.19
N TYR A 52 2.32 16.90 -22.62
CA TYR A 52 0.89 17.14 -22.46
C TYR A 52 0.35 16.90 -21.04
N SER A 53 1.13 16.34 -20.12
CA SER A 53 0.70 16.15 -18.73
C SER A 53 1.75 16.62 -17.75
N SER A 54 1.29 17.48 -16.82
CA SER A 54 2.09 18.00 -15.72
C SER A 54 2.10 17.05 -14.52
N LEU A 55 1.16 16.11 -14.43
CA LEU A 55 0.95 15.22 -13.27
C LEU A 55 0.92 13.74 -13.67
N TYR A 56 1.72 12.97 -12.95
CA TYR A 56 1.92 11.53 -13.14
C TYR A 56 1.65 10.81 -11.84
N ILE A 57 1.08 9.61 -11.91
CA ILE A 57 0.91 8.74 -10.74
C ILE A 57 1.88 7.59 -10.89
N ILE A 58 2.78 7.43 -9.92
CA ILE A 58 3.72 6.32 -9.85
C ILE A 58 3.21 5.35 -8.79
N CYS A 59 2.97 4.10 -9.16
CA CYS A 59 2.50 3.07 -8.26
C CYS A 59 3.43 1.86 -8.21
N LEU A 60 3.69 1.36 -7.01
CA LEU A 60 4.30 0.07 -6.74
C LEU A 60 3.23 -0.90 -6.25
N ASN A 61 2.97 -1.95 -7.01
CA ASN A 61 2.12 -3.07 -6.60
C ASN A 61 2.98 -4.16 -5.99
N ILE A 62 2.76 -4.44 -4.71
CA ILE A 62 3.44 -5.46 -3.93
C ILE A 62 2.37 -6.44 -3.45
N ARG A 63 2.30 -7.61 -4.07
CA ARG A 63 1.24 -8.60 -3.84
C ARG A 63 -0.15 -7.97 -4.05
N HIS A 64 -0.94 -7.83 -2.99
CA HIS A 64 -2.29 -7.23 -3.02
C HIS A 64 -2.29 -5.73 -2.69
N ASN A 65 -1.16 -5.17 -2.26
CA ASN A 65 -1.07 -3.77 -1.86
C ASN A 65 -0.55 -2.92 -3.02
N LYS A 66 -1.19 -1.77 -3.25
CA LYS A 66 -0.83 -0.80 -4.28
C LYS A 66 -0.43 0.52 -3.62
N TYR A 67 0.83 0.91 -3.77
CA TYR A 67 1.42 2.11 -3.17
C TYR A 67 1.63 3.16 -4.25
N CYS A 68 0.81 4.21 -4.28
CA CYS A 68 0.84 5.24 -5.31
C CYS A 68 1.27 6.61 -4.77
N ARG A 69 1.96 7.38 -5.61
CA ARG A 69 2.28 8.79 -5.34
C ARG A 69 2.11 9.61 -6.60
N ASN A 70 1.42 10.74 -6.46
CA ASN A 70 1.30 11.72 -7.53
C ASN A 70 2.57 12.57 -7.56
N MET A 71 3.06 12.86 -8.76
CA MET A 71 4.29 13.58 -9.03
C MET A 71 4.08 14.60 -10.14
N GLN A 72 4.64 15.79 -9.95
CA GLN A 72 4.67 16.82 -10.98
C GLN A 72 5.90 16.69 -11.87
N LEU A 73 5.76 16.96 -13.17
CA LEU A 73 6.85 16.87 -14.16
C LEU A 73 8.07 17.73 -13.78
N GLU A 74 7.85 18.90 -13.16
CA GLU A 74 8.94 19.76 -12.69
C GLU A 74 9.76 19.12 -11.58
N GLN A 75 9.12 18.36 -10.70
CA GLN A 75 9.81 17.60 -9.64
C GLN A 75 10.61 16.42 -10.19
N ILE A 76 10.23 15.90 -11.37
CA ILE A 76 11.00 14.86 -12.08
C ILE A 76 12.25 15.47 -12.73
N LYS A 77 12.19 16.74 -13.15
CA LYS A 77 13.36 17.47 -13.69
C LYS A 77 14.35 17.84 -12.59
N SER A 78 13.88 18.13 -11.38
CA SER A 78 14.75 18.25 -10.20
C SER A 78 15.17 16.85 -9.76
N SER A 79 16.41 16.48 -9.97
CA SER A 79 17.00 15.13 -9.82
C SER A 79 17.06 14.57 -8.39
N SER A 80 16.03 14.76 -7.57
CA SER A 80 15.93 14.21 -6.22
C SER A 80 15.25 12.84 -6.23
N PRO A 81 15.75 11.85 -5.45
CA PRO A 81 15.17 10.52 -5.40
C PRO A 81 13.75 10.57 -4.83
N LEU A 82 12.80 9.90 -5.51
CA LEU A 82 11.43 9.78 -5.04
C LEU A 82 11.32 8.64 -4.03
N ILE A 83 11.14 8.95 -2.76
CA ILE A 83 10.87 7.95 -1.72
C ILE A 83 9.37 7.60 -1.73
N LEU A 84 9.04 6.36 -2.11
CA LEU A 84 7.73 5.77 -1.93
C LEU A 84 7.71 5.04 -0.59
N SER A 85 7.23 5.71 0.44
CA SER A 85 7.00 5.10 1.75
C SER A 85 5.60 4.51 1.82
N SER A 86 5.50 3.31 2.40
CA SER A 86 4.21 2.72 2.77
C SER A 86 3.64 3.48 3.96
N ASN A 87 2.95 4.59 3.70
CA ASN A 87 2.09 5.19 4.73
C ASN A 87 0.76 4.44 4.72
N THR A 88 0.82 3.17 5.11
CA THR A 88 -0.37 2.38 5.38
C THR A 88 -0.98 2.88 6.67
N GLN A 89 -1.88 3.87 6.54
CA GLN A 89 -3.03 3.96 7.44
C GLN A 89 -3.96 2.80 7.07
N ASP A 90 -3.45 1.59 7.29
CA ASP A 90 -4.12 0.35 7.00
C ASP A 90 -5.28 0.22 7.98
N ASN A 91 -6.49 0.15 7.44
CA ASN A 91 -7.77 0.03 8.14
C ASN A 91 -7.89 -1.30 8.95
N TYR A 92 -6.78 -1.98 9.23
CA TYR A 92 -6.68 -3.20 10.01
C TYR A 92 -6.80 -2.96 11.52
N GLN A 93 -6.46 -1.75 12.00
CA GLN A 93 -6.67 -1.40 13.42
C GLN A 93 -8.16 -1.42 13.79
N SER A 94 -9.04 -0.97 12.90
CA SER A 94 -10.48 -0.96 13.16
C SER A 94 -11.04 -2.38 13.21
N LEU A 95 -10.69 -3.24 12.25
CA LEU A 95 -11.11 -4.63 12.22
C LEU A 95 -10.63 -5.43 13.45
N GLN A 96 -9.38 -5.26 13.87
CA GLN A 96 -8.84 -5.96 15.04
C GLN A 96 -9.56 -5.54 16.34
N PHE A 97 -9.94 -4.26 16.47
CA PHE A 97 -10.75 -3.78 17.58
C PHE A 97 -12.15 -4.38 17.59
N PHE A 98 -12.81 -4.49 16.42
CA PHE A 98 -14.13 -5.13 16.29
C PHE A 98 -14.10 -6.62 16.64
N TYR A 99 -13.07 -7.36 16.21
CA TYR A 99 -12.92 -8.78 16.57
C TYR A 99 -12.69 -8.99 18.07
N LEU A 100 -11.88 -8.12 18.70
CA LEU A 100 -11.60 -8.21 20.13
C LEU A 100 -12.83 -7.87 20.97
N LEU A 101 -13.57 -6.83 20.60
CA LEU A 101 -14.83 -6.45 21.26
C LEU A 101 -15.90 -7.53 21.09
N GLY A 102 -16.02 -8.11 19.88
CA GLY A 102 -16.93 -9.22 19.61
C GLY A 102 -16.63 -10.47 20.45
N GLY A 103 -15.34 -10.82 20.59
CA GLY A 103 -14.91 -11.95 21.42
C GLY A 103 -15.25 -11.78 22.90
N ILE A 104 -15.04 -10.58 23.46
CA ILE A 104 -15.37 -10.29 24.87
C ILE A 104 -16.88 -10.37 25.12
N CYS A 105 -17.70 -9.80 24.22
CA CYS A 105 -19.16 -9.86 24.35
C CYS A 105 -19.69 -11.30 24.32
N LEU A 106 -19.21 -12.14 23.40
CA LEU A 106 -19.61 -13.55 23.32
C LEU A 106 -19.20 -14.34 24.57
N GLY A 107 -17.99 -14.09 25.08
CA GLY A 107 -17.51 -14.70 26.31
C GLY A 107 -18.39 -14.35 27.53
N ALA A 108 -18.75 -13.07 27.67
CA ALA A 108 -19.62 -12.62 28.76
C ALA A 108 -21.01 -13.26 28.72
N ILE A 109 -21.61 -13.39 27.52
CA ILE A 109 -22.91 -14.05 27.35
C ILE A 109 -22.85 -15.52 27.78
N LEU A 110 -21.81 -16.25 27.38
CA LEU A 110 -21.62 -17.65 27.76
C LEU A 110 -21.52 -17.83 29.28
N VAL A 111 -20.74 -16.96 29.95
CA VAL A 111 -20.61 -17.00 31.42
C VAL A 111 -21.95 -16.71 32.10
N CYS A 112 -22.71 -15.71 31.61
CA CYS A 112 -24.04 -15.42 32.13
C CYS A 112 -25.01 -16.60 31.99
N ILE A 113 -25.01 -17.29 30.85
CA ILE A 113 -25.86 -18.47 30.63
C ILE A 113 -25.50 -19.58 31.63
N ILE A 114 -24.21 -19.86 31.82
CA ILE A 114 -23.73 -20.88 32.77
C ILE A 114 -24.17 -20.53 34.19
N LEU A 115 -24.03 -19.27 34.60
CA LEU A 115 -24.45 -18.81 35.93
C LEU A 115 -25.96 -18.96 36.14
N ILE A 116 -26.78 -18.63 35.14
CA ILE A 116 -28.25 -18.81 35.21
C ILE A 116 -28.58 -20.29 35.37
N VAL A 117 -27.98 -21.18 34.58
CA VAL A 117 -28.21 -22.63 34.65
C VAL A 117 -27.84 -23.18 36.03
N VAL A 118 -26.67 -22.78 36.57
CA VAL A 118 -26.24 -23.21 37.91
C VAL A 118 -27.18 -22.69 39.00
N CYS A 119 -27.63 -21.44 38.91
CA CYS A 119 -28.57 -20.86 39.87
C CYS A 119 -29.98 -21.46 39.80
N CYS A 120 -30.45 -21.90 38.63
CA CYS A 120 -31.76 -22.53 38.47
C CYS A 120 -31.76 -24.03 38.77
N TRP A 121 -30.60 -24.70 38.72
CA TRP A 121 -30.48 -26.13 39.05
C TRP A 121 -30.32 -26.35 40.57
N ARG A 122 -29.68 -25.42 41.27
CA ARG A 122 -29.63 -25.42 42.74
C ARG A 122 -30.98 -25.06 43.35
#